data_AF-A0A5C5UW94-F1
#
_entry.id   AF-A0A5C5UW94-F1
#
_cell.length_a   1.000
_cell.length_b   1.000
_cell.length_c   1.000
_cell.angle_alpha   90.00
_cell.angle_beta   90.00
_cell.angle_gamma   90.00
#
_symmetry.space_group_name_H-M   'P 1'
#
loop_
_entity.id
_entity.type
_entity.pdbx_description
1 polymer ?
#
loop_
_entity_poly.entity_id
_entity_poly.type
_entity_poly.pdbx_seq_one_letter_code
_entity_poly.pdbx_strand_id
1 'polypeptide(L)'
;MIQLLFWGAILRFCQAGVAAIPTIMIGILVAAIFRVWLGPAGTRRLFGGSGMKSLFAAWLIGMLLPVCSLGVIPVAMELRRAKLSGGTILAFALTAPLFNPISVLYGLTLSDPLVIITFSFCSLVIVTGCGWLWDRFFPTAETEDLEASEQIPEGWRRLLATATFGLRQVTGPAMGYVIVGLLGVALLSAILPYGSLQQSAEHDDPTAILFMTAIAIPAYATPMVAMVQLASMFAHGNSVGAAFSLLALGAGANVGLIAWMTQSYGWSRTAAWFGLLIGIVVGLAYSVDGPLYPQGVEPAGHTHAFDGYCRPFSAGTANPITATWTELTKKIAPHEKVAVMLFGVALLFAIGLRLADPQQRLESWLRAAPPAAPQKFDRTIPGPVLGAISLVGLVITSIAGCYLYYPPPHEIFEEMRAINAEVIYGARTAHWEVAQHWIPIYDDWSRKLEVSQFLRSGEVEPYHQYKGQVFREYLERLEHAVEDEDQELAKELSSKVGASYTRLRKSYLEPVPLSPAINAVNDP
;
A
#
# COMPACT_ATOMS: atom_id res chain seq x y z
N MET A 1 21.83 24.94 -4.03
CA MET A 1 20.47 24.63 -4.55
C MET A 1 20.43 23.32 -5.35
N ILE A 2 21.23 23.15 -6.41
CA ILE A 2 21.23 21.93 -7.25
C ILE A 2 21.52 20.65 -6.44
N GLN A 3 22.51 20.69 -5.55
CA GLN A 3 22.82 19.53 -4.68
C GLN A 3 21.64 19.14 -3.78
N LEU A 4 20.90 20.10 -3.25
CA LEU A 4 19.75 19.83 -2.38
C LEU A 4 18.59 19.19 -3.17
N LEU A 5 18.38 19.63 -4.41
CA LEU A 5 17.41 19.03 -5.32
C LEU A 5 17.78 17.58 -5.65
N PHE A 6 19.03 17.36 -6.05
CA PHE A 6 19.53 16.04 -6.43
C PHE A 6 19.45 15.04 -5.28
N TRP A 7 19.97 15.40 -4.11
CA TRP A 7 19.97 14.51 -2.93
C TRP A 7 18.57 14.33 -2.34
N GLY A 8 17.71 15.36 -2.39
CA GLY A 8 16.31 15.24 -2.01
C GLY A 8 15.55 14.26 -2.90
N ALA A 9 15.73 14.36 -4.23
CA ALA A 9 15.13 13.45 -5.19
C ALA A 9 15.63 12.01 -5.01
N ILE A 10 16.93 11.81 -4.74
CA ILE A 10 17.49 10.49 -4.39
C ILE A 10 16.87 9.96 -3.12
N LEU A 11 16.73 10.77 -2.07
CA LEU A 11 16.13 10.35 -0.81
C LEU A 11 14.70 9.82 -1.05
N ARG A 12 13.87 10.57 -1.78
CA ARG A 12 12.49 10.16 -2.07
C ARG A 12 12.42 8.93 -2.96
N PHE A 13 13.28 8.84 -3.99
CA PHE A 13 13.42 7.64 -4.82
C PHE A 13 13.72 6.41 -3.98
N CYS A 14 14.72 6.51 -3.08
CA CYS A 14 15.12 5.41 -2.22
C CYS A 14 14.04 5.04 -1.20
N GLN A 15 13.40 6.02 -0.57
CA GLN A 15 12.30 5.77 0.38
C GLN A 15 11.13 5.06 -0.30
N ALA A 16 10.66 5.56 -1.44
CA ALA A 16 9.58 4.93 -2.20
C ALA A 16 9.96 3.54 -2.71
N GLY A 17 11.22 3.36 -3.14
CA GLY A 17 11.76 2.07 -3.56
C GLY A 17 11.78 1.06 -2.43
N VAL A 18 12.32 1.42 -1.27
CA VAL A 18 12.40 0.54 -0.09
C VAL A 18 11.01 0.13 0.38
N ALA A 19 10.07 1.07 0.44
CA ALA A 19 8.68 0.80 0.80
C ALA A 19 7.96 -0.11 -0.23
N ALA A 20 8.35 -0.04 -1.51
CA ALA A 20 7.75 -0.85 -2.57
C ALA A 20 8.34 -2.26 -2.70
N ILE A 21 9.59 -2.50 -2.28
CA ILE A 21 10.29 -3.79 -2.46
C ILE A 21 9.47 -5.01 -1.98
N PRO A 22 8.85 -5.02 -0.77
CA PRO A 22 8.05 -6.16 -0.34
C PRO A 22 6.95 -6.52 -1.34
N THR A 23 6.21 -5.51 -1.80
CA THR A 23 5.11 -5.69 -2.77
C THR A 23 5.60 -6.03 -4.18
N ILE A 24 6.78 -5.55 -4.59
CA ILE A 24 7.42 -5.92 -5.86
C ILE A 24 7.82 -7.39 -5.84
N MET A 25 8.40 -7.88 -4.73
CA MET A 25 8.74 -9.30 -4.57
C MET A 25 7.50 -10.19 -4.64
N ILE A 26 6.42 -9.80 -3.96
CA ILE A 26 5.13 -10.50 -4.03
C ILE A 26 4.59 -10.47 -5.46
N GLY A 27 4.66 -9.33 -6.15
CA GLY A 27 4.26 -9.20 -7.55
C GLY A 27 5.04 -10.12 -8.50
N ILE A 28 6.35 -10.25 -8.32
CA ILE A 28 7.19 -11.20 -9.07
C ILE A 28 6.78 -12.64 -8.76
N LEU A 29 6.51 -12.97 -7.50
CA LEU A 29 6.05 -14.30 -7.10
C LEU A 29 4.69 -14.64 -7.73
N VAL A 30 3.72 -13.73 -7.68
CA VAL A 30 2.40 -13.91 -8.30
C VAL A 30 2.54 -14.06 -9.82
N ALA A 31 3.37 -13.24 -10.47
CA ALA A 31 3.68 -13.39 -11.89
C ALA A 31 4.28 -14.77 -12.19
N ALA A 32 5.17 -15.28 -11.33
CA ALA A 32 5.76 -16.62 -11.46
C ALA A 32 4.72 -17.74 -11.30
N ILE A 33 3.76 -17.57 -10.39
CA ILE A 33 2.62 -18.49 -10.21
C ILE A 33 1.74 -18.48 -11.47
N PHE A 34 1.38 -17.32 -12.02
CA PHE A 34 0.61 -17.26 -13.27
C PHE A 34 1.37 -17.86 -14.44
N ARG A 35 2.68 -17.59 -14.53
CA ARG A 35 3.56 -18.08 -15.60
C ARG A 35 3.74 -19.60 -15.58
N VAL A 36 4.19 -20.13 -14.44
CA VAL A 36 4.70 -21.51 -14.32
C VAL A 36 3.64 -22.44 -13.75
N TRP A 37 2.73 -21.95 -12.90
CA TRP A 37 1.79 -22.82 -12.20
C TRP A 37 0.45 -22.92 -12.91
N LEU A 38 -0.15 -21.80 -13.28
CA LEU A 38 -1.42 -21.81 -14.00
C LEU A 38 -1.22 -21.94 -15.52
N GLY A 39 -0.16 -21.32 -16.03
CA GLY A 39 0.06 -21.16 -17.46
C GLY A 39 -0.98 -20.24 -18.12
N PRO A 40 -0.87 -19.98 -19.43
CA PRO A 40 -1.80 -19.10 -20.16
C PRO A 40 -3.26 -19.57 -20.10
N ALA A 41 -3.50 -20.87 -20.35
CA ALA A 41 -4.84 -21.44 -20.36
C ALA A 41 -5.48 -21.45 -18.96
N GLY A 42 -4.72 -21.83 -17.91
CA GLY A 42 -5.22 -21.81 -16.53
C GLY A 42 -5.51 -20.39 -16.05
N THR A 43 -4.65 -19.43 -16.40
CA THR A 43 -4.88 -18.01 -16.09
C THR A 43 -6.13 -17.49 -16.80
N ARG A 44 -6.31 -17.77 -18.09
CA ARG A 44 -7.54 -17.38 -18.81
C ARG A 44 -8.78 -18.05 -18.24
N ARG A 45 -8.70 -19.31 -17.79
CA ARG A 45 -9.82 -20.01 -17.14
C ARG A 45 -10.16 -19.41 -15.78
N LEU A 46 -9.16 -18.97 -15.00
CA LEU A 46 -9.36 -18.34 -13.70
C LEU A 46 -10.08 -17.00 -13.81
N PHE A 47 -9.70 -16.18 -14.80
CA PHE A 47 -10.28 -14.85 -15.00
C PHE A 47 -11.43 -14.84 -16.01
N GLY A 48 -11.69 -15.89 -16.78
CA GLY A 48 -12.81 -15.93 -17.73
C GLY A 48 -12.59 -15.21 -19.08
N GLY A 49 -11.36 -14.79 -19.41
CA GLY A 49 -11.00 -14.23 -20.72
C GLY A 49 -11.47 -12.79 -20.97
N SER A 50 -12.78 -12.56 -21.05
CA SER A 50 -13.40 -11.26 -21.35
C SER A 50 -14.82 -11.13 -20.74
N GLY A 51 -15.32 -9.89 -20.65
CA GLY A 51 -16.68 -9.57 -20.23
C GLY A 51 -16.86 -9.32 -18.72
N MET A 52 -18.10 -9.16 -18.26
CA MET A 52 -18.35 -8.74 -16.87
C MET A 52 -17.89 -9.77 -15.83
N LYS A 53 -17.96 -11.07 -16.14
CA LYS A 53 -17.44 -12.12 -15.26
C LYS A 53 -15.94 -11.99 -15.06
N SER A 54 -15.20 -11.58 -16.09
CA SER A 54 -13.75 -11.40 -15.98
C SER A 54 -13.36 -10.18 -15.20
N LEU A 55 -14.11 -9.08 -15.34
CA LEU A 55 -13.94 -7.89 -14.50
C LEU A 55 -14.16 -8.20 -13.01
N PHE A 56 -15.23 -8.93 -12.69
CA PHE A 56 -15.51 -9.32 -11.30
C PHE A 56 -14.42 -10.26 -10.74
N ALA A 57 -13.96 -11.24 -11.51
CA ALA A 57 -12.87 -12.12 -11.12
C ALA A 57 -11.56 -11.34 -10.91
N ALA A 58 -11.25 -10.38 -11.80
CA ALA A 58 -10.08 -9.52 -11.68
C ALA A 58 -10.13 -8.65 -10.43
N TRP A 59 -11.29 -8.09 -10.11
CA TRP A 59 -11.49 -7.33 -8.88
C TRP A 59 -11.30 -8.22 -7.64
N LEU A 60 -11.99 -9.36 -7.57
CA LEU A 60 -11.92 -10.25 -6.41
C LEU A 60 -10.50 -10.77 -6.16
N ILE A 61 -9.81 -11.23 -7.21
CA ILE A 61 -8.44 -11.73 -7.08
C ILE A 61 -7.48 -10.59 -6.77
N GLY A 62 -7.63 -9.42 -7.42
CA GLY A 62 -6.80 -8.25 -7.15
C GLY A 62 -6.89 -7.82 -5.69
N MET A 63 -8.10 -7.68 -5.16
CA MET A 63 -8.39 -7.32 -3.76
C MET A 63 -7.67 -8.23 -2.76
N LEU A 64 -7.57 -9.54 -3.03
CA LEU A 64 -7.00 -10.49 -2.09
C LEU A 64 -5.46 -10.55 -2.11
N LEU A 65 -4.82 -9.93 -3.11
CA LEU A 65 -3.38 -10.00 -3.28
C LEU A 65 -2.69 -8.76 -2.69
N PRO A 66 -1.68 -8.93 -1.80
CA PRO A 66 -0.94 -7.83 -1.18
C PRO A 66 0.10 -7.23 -2.14
N VAL A 67 -0.37 -6.63 -3.23
CA VAL A 67 0.45 -6.06 -4.32
C VAL A 67 0.10 -4.58 -4.49
N CYS A 68 1.11 -3.73 -4.73
CA CYS A 68 0.90 -2.31 -5.03
C CYS A 68 0.94 -2.01 -6.54
N SER A 69 0.71 -0.77 -6.94
CA SER A 69 0.76 -0.37 -8.35
C SER A 69 2.12 -0.54 -9.03
N LEU A 70 3.25 -0.58 -8.30
CA LEU A 70 4.56 -0.97 -8.86
C LEU A 70 4.71 -2.50 -8.95
N GLY A 71 4.30 -3.22 -7.90
CA GLY A 71 4.37 -4.68 -7.85
C GLY A 71 3.42 -5.37 -8.84
N VAL A 72 2.36 -4.69 -9.29
CA VAL A 72 1.38 -5.26 -10.21
C VAL A 72 1.88 -5.32 -11.65
N ILE A 73 2.89 -4.52 -12.02
CA ILE A 73 3.45 -4.46 -13.38
C ILE A 73 3.89 -5.84 -13.91
N PRO A 74 4.74 -6.63 -13.23
CA PRO A 74 5.11 -7.96 -13.70
C PRO A 74 3.89 -8.91 -13.81
N VAL A 75 2.89 -8.75 -12.94
CA VAL A 75 1.66 -9.55 -12.99
C VAL A 75 0.82 -9.18 -14.22
N ALA A 76 0.64 -7.88 -14.47
CA ALA A 76 -0.10 -7.36 -15.62
C ALA A 76 0.54 -7.78 -16.96
N MET A 77 1.87 -7.85 -17.02
CA MET A 77 2.61 -8.40 -18.16
C MET A 77 2.25 -9.88 -18.42
N GLU A 78 2.15 -10.69 -17.36
CA GLU A 78 1.77 -12.10 -17.48
C GLU A 78 0.28 -12.30 -17.81
N LEU A 79 -0.61 -11.46 -17.27
CA LEU A 79 -2.02 -11.46 -17.66
C LEU A 79 -2.19 -11.09 -19.15
N ARG A 80 -1.43 -10.11 -19.64
CA ARG A 80 -1.39 -9.77 -21.07
C ARG A 80 -0.85 -10.92 -21.92
N ARG A 81 0.18 -11.61 -21.43
CA ARG A 81 0.72 -12.81 -22.09
C ARG A 81 -0.30 -13.94 -22.16
N ALA A 82 -1.15 -14.09 -21.16
CA ALA A 82 -2.28 -15.01 -21.15
C ALA A 82 -3.48 -14.54 -22.02
N LYS A 83 -3.33 -13.43 -22.75
CA LYS A 83 -4.33 -12.84 -23.65
C LYS A 83 -5.67 -12.51 -22.98
N LEU A 84 -5.64 -12.07 -21.71
CA LEU A 84 -6.83 -11.48 -21.08
C LEU A 84 -7.17 -10.15 -21.74
N SER A 85 -8.44 -9.74 -21.66
CA SER A 85 -8.88 -8.43 -22.14
C SER A 85 -8.12 -7.30 -21.43
N GLY A 86 -7.84 -6.21 -22.15
CA GLY A 86 -7.16 -5.06 -21.55
C GLY A 86 -7.96 -4.48 -20.37
N GLY A 87 -9.29 -4.50 -20.43
CA GLY A 87 -10.15 -4.03 -19.34
C GLY A 87 -9.98 -4.88 -18.09
N THR A 88 -9.87 -6.20 -18.25
CA THR A 88 -9.63 -7.15 -17.15
C THR A 88 -8.25 -6.94 -16.52
N ILE A 89 -7.21 -6.73 -17.33
CA ILE A 89 -5.84 -6.51 -16.85
C ILE A 89 -5.75 -5.20 -16.07
N LEU A 90 -6.37 -4.13 -16.58
CA LEU A 90 -6.37 -2.81 -15.94
C LEU A 90 -7.25 -2.79 -14.70
N ALA A 91 -8.38 -3.49 -14.70
CA ALA A 91 -9.22 -3.67 -13.52
C ALA A 91 -8.45 -4.38 -12.39
N PHE A 92 -7.73 -5.46 -12.72
CA PHE A 92 -6.84 -6.12 -11.77
C PHE A 92 -5.74 -5.18 -11.25
N ALA A 93 -5.08 -4.45 -12.16
CA ALA A 93 -3.99 -3.54 -11.84
C ALA A 93 -4.40 -2.40 -10.89
N LEU A 94 -5.61 -1.87 -11.04
CA LEU A 94 -6.17 -0.85 -10.16
C LEU A 94 -6.69 -1.44 -8.83
N THR A 95 -7.30 -2.63 -8.84
CA THR A 95 -7.94 -3.17 -7.63
C THR A 95 -6.95 -3.55 -6.56
N ALA A 96 -5.85 -4.22 -6.93
CA ALA A 96 -4.83 -4.70 -5.99
C ALA A 96 -4.33 -3.61 -5.01
N PRO A 97 -3.88 -2.43 -5.47
CA PRO A 97 -3.46 -1.37 -4.56
C PRO A 97 -4.61 -0.71 -3.79
N LEU A 98 -5.83 -0.65 -4.35
CA LEU A 98 -6.96 0.06 -3.73
C LEU A 98 -7.64 -0.75 -2.61
N PHE A 99 -7.62 -2.09 -2.70
CA PHE A 99 -8.33 -2.99 -1.78
C PHE A 99 -7.43 -3.93 -0.99
N ASN A 100 -6.15 -3.57 -0.81
CA ASN A 100 -5.28 -4.37 0.03
C ASN A 100 -5.92 -4.52 1.44
N PRO A 101 -6.10 -5.76 1.95
CA PRO A 101 -6.75 -5.99 3.24
C PRO A 101 -6.13 -5.22 4.40
N ILE A 102 -4.81 -5.03 4.38
CA ILE A 102 -4.10 -4.27 5.41
C ILE A 102 -4.52 -2.80 5.37
N SER A 103 -4.61 -2.22 4.17
CA SER A 103 -5.06 -0.84 3.97
C SER A 103 -6.52 -0.66 4.40
N VAL A 104 -7.41 -1.57 4.01
CA VAL A 104 -8.83 -1.50 4.42
C VAL A 104 -8.98 -1.60 5.94
N LEU A 105 -8.28 -2.54 6.58
CA LEU A 105 -8.28 -2.67 8.04
C LEU A 105 -7.75 -1.41 8.73
N TYR A 106 -6.67 -0.83 8.21
CA TYR A 106 -6.13 0.42 8.73
C TYR A 106 -7.15 1.56 8.57
N GLY A 107 -7.75 1.71 7.38
CA GLY A 107 -8.77 2.74 7.11
C GLY A 107 -9.99 2.65 8.02
N LEU A 108 -10.49 1.44 8.30
CA LEU A 108 -11.63 1.21 9.19
C LEU A 108 -11.42 1.70 10.63
N THR A 109 -10.18 1.96 11.03
CA THR A 109 -9.85 2.49 12.36
C THR A 109 -9.54 3.96 12.39
N LEU A 110 -9.24 4.54 11.24
CA LEU A 110 -8.88 5.95 11.12
C LEU A 110 -10.07 6.82 10.73
N SER A 111 -11.07 6.22 10.12
CA SER A 111 -12.17 6.93 9.49
C SER A 111 -13.49 6.30 9.88
N ASP A 112 -14.57 7.09 9.78
CA ASP A 112 -15.92 6.58 9.94
C ASP A 112 -16.12 5.37 8.99
N PRO A 113 -16.62 4.21 9.48
CA PRO A 113 -16.91 3.05 8.64
C PRO A 113 -17.69 3.38 7.37
N LEU A 114 -18.57 4.38 7.40
CA LEU A 114 -19.31 4.88 6.25
C LEU A 114 -18.37 5.38 5.13
N VAL A 115 -17.30 6.10 5.48
CA VAL A 115 -16.32 6.64 4.53
C VAL A 115 -15.61 5.49 3.82
N ILE A 116 -15.16 4.48 4.58
CA ILE A 116 -14.44 3.34 4.00
C ILE A 116 -15.35 2.49 3.12
N ILE A 117 -16.60 2.25 3.52
CA ILE A 117 -17.58 1.54 2.68
C ILE A 117 -17.85 2.32 1.40
N THR A 118 -18.00 3.65 1.50
CA THR A 118 -18.24 4.50 0.33
C THR A 118 -17.03 4.51 -0.61
N PHE A 119 -15.81 4.64 -0.08
CA PHE A 119 -14.58 4.58 -0.88
C PHE A 119 -14.43 3.22 -1.55
N SER A 120 -14.79 2.14 -0.84
CA SER A 120 -14.80 0.77 -1.36
C SER A 120 -15.81 0.56 -2.48
N PHE A 121 -16.96 1.22 -2.39
CA PHE A 121 -17.97 1.18 -3.44
C PHE A 121 -17.55 2.03 -4.66
N CYS A 122 -17.08 3.27 -4.43
CA CYS A 122 -16.64 4.18 -5.48
C CYS A 122 -15.50 3.59 -6.32
N SER A 123 -14.55 2.93 -5.69
CA SER A 123 -13.48 2.24 -6.38
C SER A 123 -13.95 1.01 -7.19
N LEU A 124 -14.93 0.24 -6.70
CA LEU A 124 -15.54 -0.86 -7.45
C LEU A 124 -16.21 -0.30 -8.70
N VAL A 125 -16.88 0.86 -8.59
CA VAL A 125 -17.43 1.61 -9.72
C VAL A 125 -16.33 2.06 -10.68
N ILE A 126 -15.21 2.59 -10.18
CA ILE A 126 -14.05 2.98 -11.01
C ILE A 126 -13.50 1.78 -11.78
N VAL A 127 -13.17 0.69 -11.08
CA VAL A 127 -12.56 -0.51 -11.66
C VAL A 127 -13.48 -1.14 -12.70
N THR A 128 -14.76 -1.33 -12.34
CA THR A 128 -15.75 -1.96 -13.22
C THR A 128 -16.08 -1.05 -14.39
N GLY A 129 -16.28 0.25 -14.14
CA GLY A 129 -16.59 1.25 -15.14
C GLY A 129 -15.46 1.42 -16.16
N CYS A 130 -14.22 1.65 -15.69
CA CYS A 130 -13.05 1.75 -16.56
C CYS A 130 -12.79 0.47 -17.35
N GLY A 131 -12.90 -0.70 -16.70
CA GLY A 131 -12.70 -1.99 -17.35
C GLY A 131 -13.75 -2.28 -18.43
N TRP A 132 -15.03 -2.05 -18.11
CA TRP A 132 -16.14 -2.25 -19.04
C TRP A 132 -16.05 -1.30 -20.24
N LEU A 133 -15.77 -0.01 -19.99
CA LEU A 133 -15.68 0.98 -21.05
C LEU A 133 -14.46 0.72 -21.96
N TRP A 134 -13.34 0.27 -21.37
CA TRP A 134 -12.20 -0.18 -22.15
C TRP A 134 -12.55 -1.33 -23.08
N ASP A 135 -13.17 -2.39 -22.56
CA ASP A 135 -13.52 -3.56 -23.38
C ASP A 135 -14.55 -3.21 -24.46
N ARG A 136 -15.38 -2.19 -24.24
CA ARG A 136 -16.36 -1.67 -25.21
C ARG A 136 -15.71 -0.88 -26.35
N PHE A 137 -14.67 -0.08 -26.07
CA PHE A 137 -13.98 0.76 -27.05
C PHE A 137 -12.79 0.06 -27.71
N PHE A 138 -12.18 -0.89 -27.02
CA PHE A 138 -11.02 -1.66 -27.48
C PHE A 138 -11.27 -3.16 -27.30
N PRO A 139 -12.23 -3.75 -28.05
CA PRO A 139 -12.54 -5.17 -27.95
C PRO A 139 -11.28 -6.00 -28.19
N THR A 140 -11.03 -6.95 -27.30
CA THR A 140 -9.94 -7.91 -27.48
C THR A 140 -10.46 -9.00 -28.41
N ALA A 141 -9.79 -9.24 -29.53
CA ALA A 141 -10.16 -10.32 -30.43
C ALA A 141 -10.10 -11.66 -29.67
N GLU A 142 -11.21 -12.40 -29.66
CA GLU A 142 -11.22 -13.75 -29.13
C GLU A 142 -10.27 -14.60 -29.97
N THR A 143 -9.15 -15.00 -29.38
CA THR A 143 -8.24 -15.95 -30.02
C THR A 143 -8.48 -17.31 -29.37
N GLU A 144 -8.99 -18.26 -30.16
CA GLU A 144 -9.26 -19.63 -29.71
C GLU A 144 -7.95 -20.41 -29.44
N ASP A 145 -6.83 -19.99 -30.03
CA ASP A 145 -5.54 -20.68 -29.92
C ASP A 145 -4.72 -20.24 -28.70
N LEU A 146 -5.13 -20.68 -27.51
CA LEU A 146 -4.22 -20.81 -26.35
C LEU A 146 -3.96 -22.27 -25.96
N GLU A 147 -4.56 -23.23 -26.69
CA GLU A 147 -4.42 -24.68 -26.46
C GLU A 147 -3.07 -25.25 -26.94
N ALA A 148 -2.19 -24.44 -27.52
CA ALA A 148 -0.78 -24.81 -27.64
C ALA A 148 -0.18 -24.88 -26.22
N SER A 149 -0.40 -26.02 -25.57
CA SER A 149 0.01 -26.40 -24.23
C SER A 149 1.51 -26.15 -24.07
N GLU A 150 1.85 -24.95 -23.62
CA GLU A 150 3.19 -24.69 -23.12
C GLU A 150 3.43 -25.70 -21.99
N GLN A 151 4.38 -26.61 -22.20
CA GLN A 151 4.61 -27.72 -21.27
C GLN A 151 5.01 -27.16 -19.91
N ILE A 152 4.14 -27.39 -18.92
CA ILE A 152 4.38 -26.99 -17.55
C ILE A 152 5.29 -28.05 -16.92
N PRO A 153 6.50 -27.70 -16.46
CA PRO A 153 7.37 -28.66 -15.79
C PRO A 153 6.72 -29.17 -14.50
N GLU A 154 6.96 -30.44 -14.17
CA GLU A 154 6.43 -31.11 -12.99
C GLU A 154 7.51 -31.29 -11.90
N GLY A 155 7.08 -31.55 -10.67
CA GLY A 155 7.97 -31.81 -9.53
C GLY A 155 8.94 -30.66 -9.20
N TRP A 156 10.17 -31.00 -8.81
CA TRP A 156 11.20 -30.03 -8.43
C TRP A 156 11.61 -29.09 -9.58
N ARG A 157 11.49 -29.53 -10.84
CA ARG A 157 11.77 -28.69 -12.02
C ARG A 157 10.82 -27.49 -12.08
N ARG A 158 9.60 -27.65 -11.59
CA ARG A 158 8.63 -26.56 -11.47
C ARG A 158 9.05 -25.51 -10.46
N LEU A 159 9.56 -25.93 -9.31
CA LEU A 159 10.08 -25.02 -8.28
C LEU A 159 11.27 -24.24 -8.82
N LEU A 160 12.21 -24.92 -9.48
CA LEU A 160 13.32 -24.24 -10.14
C LEU A 160 12.85 -23.31 -11.25
N ALA A 161 11.91 -23.71 -12.11
CA ALA A 161 11.37 -22.85 -13.16
C ALA A 161 10.72 -21.58 -12.58
N THR A 162 10.05 -21.72 -11.44
CA THR A 162 9.46 -20.59 -10.70
C THR A 162 10.55 -19.65 -10.19
N ALA A 163 11.59 -20.20 -9.55
CA ALA A 163 12.72 -19.42 -9.03
C ALA A 163 13.51 -18.74 -10.16
N THR A 164 13.82 -19.45 -11.25
CA THR A 164 14.55 -18.89 -12.39
C THR A 164 13.77 -17.80 -13.09
N PHE A 165 12.45 -17.97 -13.26
CA PHE A 165 11.58 -16.94 -13.80
C PHE A 165 11.55 -15.70 -12.88
N GLY A 166 11.36 -15.92 -11.58
CA GLY A 166 11.36 -14.83 -10.59
C GLY A 166 12.67 -14.04 -10.61
N LEU A 167 13.81 -14.73 -10.59
CA LEU A 167 15.14 -14.10 -10.69
C LEU A 167 15.30 -13.32 -12.00
N ARG A 168 14.85 -13.86 -13.13
CA ARG A 168 14.90 -13.11 -14.41
C ARG A 168 14.02 -11.86 -14.38
N GLN A 169 12.88 -11.89 -13.70
CA GLN A 169 12.01 -10.72 -13.56
C GLN A 169 12.64 -9.61 -12.72
N VAL A 170 13.50 -9.93 -11.74
CA VAL A 170 14.24 -8.93 -10.94
C VAL A 170 15.13 -8.04 -11.84
N THR A 171 15.67 -8.58 -12.94
CA THR A 171 16.48 -7.82 -13.91
C THR A 171 15.78 -7.65 -15.27
N GLY A 172 14.49 -7.95 -15.33
CA GLY A 172 13.70 -7.97 -16.56
C GLY A 172 13.08 -6.62 -16.91
N PRO A 173 12.30 -6.56 -18.01
CA PRO A 173 11.65 -5.32 -18.45
C PRO A 173 10.69 -4.74 -17.41
N ALA A 174 10.05 -5.58 -16.59
CA ALA A 174 9.17 -5.15 -15.49
C ALA A 174 9.90 -4.16 -14.55
N MET A 175 11.15 -4.45 -14.20
CA MET A 175 11.96 -3.60 -13.32
C MET A 175 12.27 -2.24 -13.96
N GLY A 176 12.42 -2.19 -15.29
CA GLY A 176 12.58 -0.93 -16.02
C GLY A 176 11.39 0.01 -15.81
N TYR A 177 10.16 -0.51 -15.90
CA TYR A 177 8.96 0.30 -15.64
C TYR A 177 8.82 0.68 -14.16
N VAL A 178 9.22 -0.20 -13.24
CA VAL A 178 9.28 0.13 -11.80
C VAL A 178 10.20 1.33 -11.56
N ILE A 179 11.39 1.32 -12.15
CA ILE A 179 12.34 2.44 -12.09
C ILE A 179 11.70 3.71 -12.67
N VAL A 180 11.01 3.64 -13.81
CA VAL A 180 10.28 4.79 -14.38
C VAL A 180 9.21 5.33 -13.41
N GLY A 181 8.49 4.46 -12.71
CA GLY A 181 7.55 4.88 -11.66
C GLY A 181 8.25 5.63 -10.52
N LEU A 182 9.36 5.09 -10.01
CA LEU A 182 10.15 5.73 -8.95
C LEU A 182 10.81 7.04 -9.39
N LEU A 183 11.20 7.15 -10.67
CA LEU A 183 11.67 8.40 -11.26
C LEU A 183 10.57 9.48 -11.28
N GLY A 184 9.30 9.09 -11.39
CA GLY A 184 8.16 10.00 -11.21
C GLY A 184 8.14 10.64 -9.83
N VAL A 185 8.35 9.85 -8.78
CA VAL A 185 8.44 10.33 -7.38
C VAL A 185 9.62 11.28 -7.21
N ALA A 186 10.79 10.90 -7.73
CA ALA A 186 12.00 11.71 -7.68
C ALA A 186 11.82 13.06 -8.39
N LEU A 187 11.17 13.04 -9.55
CA LEU A 187 10.87 14.24 -10.34
C LEU A 187 9.90 15.15 -9.60
N LEU A 188 8.82 14.61 -9.04
CA LEU A 188 7.85 15.39 -8.29
C LEU A 188 8.52 16.09 -7.09
N SER A 189 9.34 15.38 -6.33
CA SER A 189 10.09 15.94 -5.20
C SER A 189 11.10 17.03 -5.62
N ALA A 190 11.66 16.94 -6.82
CA ALA A 190 12.52 17.99 -7.35
C ALA A 190 11.74 19.26 -7.75
N ILE A 191 10.46 19.12 -8.13
CA ILE A 191 9.60 20.23 -8.55
C ILE A 191 8.95 20.92 -7.34
N LEU A 192 8.50 20.15 -6.34
CA LEU A 192 7.75 20.67 -5.20
C LEU A 192 8.68 21.16 -4.06
N PRO A 193 8.70 22.47 -3.75
CA PRO A 193 9.49 23.01 -2.65
C PRO A 193 9.08 22.45 -1.29
N TYR A 194 9.98 22.58 -0.31
CA TYR A 194 9.70 22.22 1.08
C TYR A 194 8.48 22.99 1.60
N GLY A 195 7.53 22.27 2.21
CA GLY A 195 6.31 22.84 2.81
C GLY A 195 5.28 23.38 1.81
N SER A 196 5.51 23.27 0.49
CA SER A 196 4.62 23.90 -0.50
C SER A 196 3.20 23.33 -0.53
N LEU A 197 3.00 22.13 0.02
CA LEU A 197 1.72 21.43 0.07
C LEU A 197 1.00 21.57 1.41
N GLN A 198 1.56 22.32 2.37
CA GLN A 198 1.01 22.35 3.73
C GLN A 198 -0.39 22.98 3.81
N GLN A 199 -0.69 23.96 2.95
CA GLN A 199 -2.00 24.60 2.86
C GLN A 199 -2.81 24.08 1.66
N SER A 200 -2.34 23.00 1.03
CA SER A 200 -3.04 22.40 -0.11
C SER A 200 -4.04 21.37 0.40
N ALA A 201 -5.19 21.28 -0.28
CA ALA A 201 -6.27 20.34 0.01
C ALA A 201 -7.18 20.66 1.21
N GLU A 202 -7.27 21.93 1.62
CA GLU A 202 -8.33 22.39 2.53
C GLU A 202 -9.72 22.06 1.95
N HIS A 203 -10.69 21.79 2.82
CA HIS A 203 -12.05 21.42 2.41
C HIS A 203 -12.76 22.55 1.64
N ASP A 204 -12.56 23.79 2.07
CA ASP A 204 -13.22 24.95 1.46
C ASP A 204 -12.62 25.34 0.10
N ASP A 205 -11.50 24.75 -0.30
CA ASP A 205 -10.90 24.97 -1.62
C ASP A 205 -11.52 24.04 -2.68
N PRO A 206 -12.36 24.55 -3.60
CA PRO A 206 -12.96 23.72 -4.64
C PRO A 206 -11.92 23.16 -5.62
N THR A 207 -10.70 23.72 -5.66
CA THR A 207 -9.62 23.24 -6.54
C THR A 207 -8.78 22.13 -5.91
N ALA A 208 -8.92 21.88 -4.60
CA ALA A 208 -8.21 20.86 -3.84
C ALA A 208 -8.20 19.49 -4.54
N ILE A 209 -9.37 19.05 -4.99
CA ILE A 209 -9.57 17.75 -5.64
C ILE A 209 -8.78 17.66 -6.96
N LEU A 210 -8.83 18.70 -7.78
CA LEU A 210 -8.14 18.75 -9.06
C LEU A 210 -6.63 18.83 -8.87
N PHE A 211 -6.19 19.62 -7.90
CA PHE A 211 -4.79 19.74 -7.54
C PHE A 211 -4.21 18.39 -7.08
N MET A 212 -4.88 17.72 -6.13
CA MET A 212 -4.45 16.41 -5.66
C MET A 212 -4.47 15.37 -6.77
N THR A 213 -5.46 15.40 -7.65
CA THR A 213 -5.53 14.53 -8.83
C THR A 213 -4.33 14.72 -9.76
N ALA A 214 -3.88 15.96 -9.97
CA ALA A 214 -2.76 16.28 -10.85
C ALA A 214 -1.42 15.73 -10.32
N ILE A 215 -1.21 15.77 -9.00
CA ILE A 215 0.04 15.33 -8.38
C ILE A 215 0.04 13.84 -7.99
N ALA A 216 -1.12 13.20 -7.82
CA ALA A 216 -1.23 11.86 -7.26
C ALA A 216 -0.47 10.78 -8.07
N ILE A 217 -0.61 10.75 -9.40
CA ILE A 217 0.03 9.71 -10.23
C ILE A 217 1.57 9.81 -10.22
N PRO A 218 2.18 11.01 -10.38
CA PRO A 218 3.63 11.16 -10.18
C PRO A 218 4.08 10.92 -8.75
N ALA A 219 3.23 11.27 -7.77
CA ALA A 219 3.56 11.16 -6.36
C ALA A 219 3.79 9.71 -5.93
N TYR A 220 2.98 8.78 -6.46
CA TYR A 220 2.96 7.35 -6.11
C TYR A 220 3.09 7.09 -4.60
N ALA A 221 2.02 6.59 -4.00
CA ALA A 221 2.04 6.12 -2.63
C ALA A 221 1.90 4.61 -2.60
N THR A 222 2.63 3.94 -1.71
CA THR A 222 2.23 2.58 -1.35
C THR A 222 0.86 2.64 -0.66
N PRO A 223 0.04 1.58 -0.73
CA PRO A 223 -1.27 1.56 -0.10
C PRO A 223 -1.24 1.92 1.40
N MET A 224 -0.17 1.56 2.12
CA MET A 224 0.01 1.95 3.53
C MET A 224 0.23 3.46 3.68
N VAL A 225 1.15 4.04 2.90
CA VAL A 225 1.44 5.49 2.96
C VAL A 225 0.19 6.30 2.59
N ALA A 226 -0.56 5.88 1.58
CA ALA A 226 -1.79 6.56 1.18
C ALA A 226 -2.84 6.58 2.31
N MET A 227 -2.97 5.48 3.06
CA MET A 227 -3.95 5.42 4.16
C MET A 227 -3.52 6.23 5.39
N VAL A 228 -2.22 6.28 5.71
CA VAL A 228 -1.70 7.17 6.76
C VAL A 228 -1.97 8.64 6.41
N GLN A 229 -1.76 9.01 5.15
CA GLN A 229 -2.04 10.37 4.68
C GLN A 229 -3.52 10.70 4.72
N LEU A 230 -4.38 9.79 4.27
CA LEU A 230 -5.83 9.94 4.35
C LEU A 230 -6.29 10.15 5.81
N ALA A 231 -5.70 9.44 6.77
CA ALA A 231 -5.98 9.65 8.19
C ALA A 231 -5.60 11.05 8.67
N SER A 232 -4.40 11.49 8.31
CA SER A 232 -3.91 12.83 8.65
C SER A 232 -4.79 13.91 8.02
N MET A 233 -5.23 13.72 6.77
CA MET A 233 -6.16 14.64 6.10
C MET A 233 -7.48 14.77 6.85
N PHE A 234 -8.08 13.65 7.29
CA PHE A 234 -9.34 13.70 8.04
C PHE A 234 -9.18 14.32 9.43
N ALA A 235 -8.05 14.08 10.09
CA ALA A 235 -7.74 14.69 11.38
C ALA A 235 -7.62 16.23 11.29
N HIS A 236 -7.08 16.75 10.18
CA HIS A 236 -6.89 18.19 9.97
C HIS A 236 -8.09 18.89 9.29
N GLY A 237 -9.19 18.15 9.01
CA GLY A 237 -10.38 18.70 8.36
C GLY A 237 -10.20 19.02 6.87
N ASN A 238 -9.28 18.34 6.18
CA ASN A 238 -9.03 18.50 4.74
C ASN A 238 -10.13 17.86 3.88
N SER A 239 -10.15 18.20 2.58
CA SER A 239 -11.11 17.67 1.60
C SER A 239 -11.09 16.13 1.54
N VAL A 240 -12.27 15.52 1.72
CA VAL A 240 -12.46 14.06 1.63
C VAL A 240 -12.34 13.58 0.19
N GLY A 241 -12.83 14.36 -0.76
CA GLY A 241 -12.66 14.11 -2.19
C GLY A 241 -11.20 14.15 -2.62
N ALA A 242 -10.42 15.07 -2.07
CA ALA A 242 -8.99 15.17 -2.32
C ALA A 242 -8.23 13.95 -1.79
N ALA A 243 -8.60 13.47 -0.59
CA ALA A 243 -8.08 12.22 -0.02
C ALA A 243 -8.47 11.01 -0.88
N PHE A 244 -9.71 10.96 -1.36
CA PHE A 244 -10.18 9.93 -2.27
C PHE A 244 -9.38 9.92 -3.58
N SER A 245 -9.15 11.07 -4.21
CA SER A 245 -8.33 11.18 -5.42
C SER A 245 -6.89 10.71 -5.19
N LEU A 246 -6.29 11.05 -4.05
CA LEU A 246 -4.96 10.59 -3.69
C LEU A 246 -4.91 9.07 -3.51
N LEU A 247 -5.90 8.49 -2.83
CA LEU A 247 -5.99 7.03 -2.68
C LEU A 247 -6.21 6.36 -4.04
N ALA A 248 -7.19 6.82 -4.81
CA ALA A 248 -7.57 6.24 -6.09
C ALA A 248 -6.45 6.26 -7.13
N LEU A 249 -5.75 7.40 -7.26
CA LEU A 249 -4.74 7.61 -8.31
C LEU A 249 -3.32 7.42 -7.79
N GLY A 250 -3.02 7.87 -6.58
CA GLY A 250 -1.67 7.80 -6.00
C GLY A 250 -1.30 6.41 -5.52
N ALA A 251 -2.25 5.67 -4.91
CA ALA A 251 -2.04 4.25 -4.64
C ALA A 251 -2.29 3.39 -5.89
N GLY A 252 -3.34 3.72 -6.64
CA GLY A 252 -3.82 2.92 -7.78
C GLY A 252 -2.96 2.96 -9.04
N ALA A 253 -2.29 4.08 -9.32
CA ALA A 253 -1.53 4.28 -10.55
C ALA A 253 -0.14 4.90 -10.30
N ASN A 254 0.71 4.83 -11.32
CA ASN A 254 2.03 5.47 -11.31
C ASN A 254 2.54 5.66 -12.76
N VAL A 255 3.60 6.45 -12.90
CA VAL A 255 4.24 6.74 -14.21
C VAL A 255 4.80 5.48 -14.88
N GLY A 256 5.25 4.50 -14.10
CA GLY A 256 5.72 3.20 -14.61
C GLY A 256 4.62 2.40 -15.29
N LEU A 257 3.42 2.38 -14.69
CA LEU A 257 2.24 1.75 -15.27
C LEU A 257 1.80 2.45 -16.56
N ILE A 258 1.85 3.80 -16.60
CA ILE A 258 1.62 4.59 -17.83
C ILE A 258 2.62 4.17 -18.91
N ALA A 259 3.91 4.08 -18.59
CA ALA A 259 4.96 3.73 -19.54
C ALA A 259 4.76 2.31 -20.10
N TRP A 260 4.48 1.34 -19.22
CA TRP A 260 4.18 -0.03 -19.63
C TRP A 260 2.95 -0.10 -20.54
N MET A 261 1.88 0.60 -20.17
CA MET A 261 0.63 0.63 -20.92
C MET A 261 0.82 1.28 -22.29
N THR A 262 1.58 2.38 -22.35
CA THR A 262 1.93 3.08 -23.60
C THR A 262 2.70 2.18 -24.54
N GLN A 263 3.69 1.45 -24.04
CA GLN A 263 4.46 0.50 -24.85
C GLN A 263 3.63 -0.72 -25.29
N SER A 264 2.64 -1.13 -24.48
CA SER A 264 1.86 -2.35 -24.71
C SER A 264 0.61 -2.15 -25.58
N TYR A 265 -0.03 -0.99 -25.50
CA TYR A 265 -1.32 -0.68 -26.14
C TYR A 265 -1.28 0.58 -27.02
N GLY A 266 -0.18 1.34 -26.99
CA GLY A 266 -0.04 2.62 -27.69
C GLY A 266 -0.52 3.81 -26.87
N TRP A 267 -0.02 4.99 -27.23
CA TRP A 267 -0.31 6.24 -26.54
C TRP A 267 -1.80 6.60 -26.54
N SER A 268 -2.49 6.51 -27.68
CA SER A 268 -3.90 6.95 -27.78
C SER A 268 -4.83 6.15 -26.85
N ARG A 269 -4.61 4.84 -26.73
CA ARG A 269 -5.42 3.99 -25.83
C ARG A 269 -5.08 4.28 -24.38
N THR A 270 -3.80 4.45 -24.07
CA THR A 270 -3.33 4.80 -22.72
C THR A 270 -3.90 6.14 -22.27
N ALA A 271 -3.82 7.17 -23.11
CA ALA A 271 -4.39 8.49 -22.83
C ALA A 271 -5.91 8.44 -22.66
N ALA A 272 -6.63 7.68 -23.50
CA ALA A 272 -8.07 7.51 -23.36
C ALA A 272 -8.46 6.85 -22.01
N TRP A 273 -7.70 5.82 -21.58
CA TRP A 273 -7.97 5.15 -20.31
C TRP A 273 -7.62 6.00 -19.10
N PHE A 274 -6.46 6.66 -19.08
CA PHE A 274 -6.10 7.54 -17.97
C PHE A 274 -7.02 8.76 -17.92
N GLY A 275 -7.44 9.30 -19.06
CA GLY A 275 -8.45 10.36 -19.12
C GLY A 275 -9.80 9.90 -18.56
N LEU A 276 -10.23 8.68 -18.89
CA LEU A 276 -11.45 8.08 -18.32
C LEU A 276 -11.32 7.88 -16.81
N LEU A 277 -10.22 7.27 -16.36
CA LEU A 277 -9.94 7.02 -14.96
C LEU A 277 -9.97 8.33 -14.16
N ILE A 278 -9.24 9.34 -14.61
CA ILE A 278 -9.20 10.67 -13.98
C ILE A 278 -10.61 11.28 -13.97
N GLY A 279 -11.34 11.24 -15.09
CA GLY A 279 -12.69 11.78 -15.17
C GLY A 279 -13.66 11.14 -14.18
N ILE A 280 -13.65 9.80 -14.06
CA ILE A 280 -14.49 9.07 -13.10
C ILE A 280 -14.05 9.37 -11.66
N VAL A 281 -12.75 9.32 -11.38
CA VAL A 281 -12.22 9.61 -10.03
C VAL A 281 -12.61 11.01 -9.59
N VAL A 282 -12.39 12.03 -10.43
CA VAL A 282 -12.74 13.42 -10.12
C VAL A 282 -14.25 13.58 -9.93
N GLY A 283 -15.06 12.99 -10.82
CA GLY A 283 -16.52 13.03 -10.70
C GLY A 283 -17.02 12.42 -9.39
N LEU A 284 -16.47 11.26 -9.00
CA LEU A 284 -16.80 10.62 -7.73
C LEU A 284 -16.25 11.41 -6.54
N ALA A 285 -15.04 11.94 -6.62
CA ALA A 285 -14.42 12.75 -5.57
C ALA A 285 -15.31 13.95 -5.21
N TYR A 286 -15.75 14.74 -6.20
CA TYR A 286 -16.69 15.84 -5.95
C TYR A 286 -18.04 15.37 -5.39
N SER A 287 -18.50 14.18 -5.78
CA SER A 287 -19.78 13.65 -5.27
C SER A 287 -19.72 13.23 -3.80
N VAL A 288 -18.55 12.80 -3.31
CA VAL A 288 -18.38 12.30 -1.93
C VAL A 288 -17.80 13.34 -0.98
N ASP A 289 -17.18 14.40 -1.49
CA ASP A 289 -16.45 15.39 -0.69
C ASP A 289 -17.33 16.09 0.37
N GLY A 290 -18.49 16.58 -0.02
CA GLY A 290 -19.45 17.21 0.91
C GLY A 290 -20.14 16.20 1.85
N PRO A 291 -20.79 15.14 1.32
CA PRO A 291 -21.57 14.21 2.15
C PRO A 291 -20.76 13.45 3.20
N LEU A 292 -19.47 13.24 2.97
CA LEU A 292 -18.59 12.51 3.88
C LEU A 292 -17.72 13.42 4.76
N TYR A 293 -17.89 14.75 4.68
CA TYR A 293 -17.09 15.66 5.48
C TYR A 293 -17.31 15.42 6.99
N PRO A 294 -16.25 15.19 7.79
CA PRO A 294 -16.39 14.90 9.20
C PRO A 294 -17.01 16.09 9.95
N GLN A 295 -18.10 15.84 10.68
CA GLN A 295 -18.75 16.86 11.49
C GLN A 295 -18.02 17.04 12.83
N GLY A 296 -17.65 18.28 13.17
CA GLY A 296 -17.04 18.61 14.46
C GLY A 296 -15.51 18.63 14.50
N VAL A 297 -14.84 18.58 13.34
CA VAL A 297 -13.40 18.84 13.23
C VAL A 297 -13.20 20.31 12.83
N GLU A 298 -12.43 21.07 13.61
CA GLU A 298 -12.03 22.42 13.21
C GLU A 298 -10.87 22.33 12.22
N PRO A 299 -10.93 23.01 11.05
CA PRO A 299 -9.85 23.00 10.08
C PRO A 299 -8.55 23.55 10.70
N ALA A 300 -7.48 22.77 10.64
CA ALA A 300 -6.18 23.18 11.20
C ALA A 300 -5.48 24.27 10.36
N GLY A 301 -5.94 24.51 9.12
CA GLY A 301 -5.36 25.48 8.18
C GLY A 301 -3.96 25.12 7.67
N HIS A 302 -3.45 23.93 8.02
CA HIS A 302 -2.23 23.35 7.48
C HIS A 302 -2.21 21.82 7.69
N THR A 303 -1.38 21.11 6.93
CA THR A 303 -1.18 19.66 7.04
C THR A 303 0.23 19.24 6.66
N HIS A 304 0.79 18.30 7.41
CA HIS A 304 2.10 17.69 7.10
C HIS A 304 1.98 16.39 6.30
N ALA A 305 0.76 15.96 5.94
CA ALA A 305 0.49 14.72 5.23
C ALA A 305 1.27 14.61 3.91
N PHE A 306 1.53 15.73 3.25
CA PHE A 306 2.11 15.79 1.90
C PHE A 306 3.59 16.13 1.87
N ASP A 307 4.23 16.36 3.01
CA ASP A 307 5.67 16.67 3.07
C ASP A 307 6.50 15.57 2.41
N GLY A 308 6.01 14.32 2.46
CA GLY A 308 6.56 13.16 1.75
C GLY A 308 6.74 13.33 0.25
N TYR A 309 5.93 14.18 -0.40
CA TYR A 309 5.98 14.46 -1.84
C TYR A 309 6.85 15.66 -2.19
N CYS A 310 7.10 16.52 -1.22
CA CYS A 310 7.94 17.70 -1.35
C CYS A 310 9.44 17.35 -1.24
N ARG A 311 10.25 18.33 -1.63
CA ARG A 311 11.68 18.34 -1.33
C ARG A 311 11.89 18.28 0.19
N PRO A 312 12.69 17.32 0.70
CA PRO A 312 12.87 17.11 2.14
C PRO A 312 13.78 18.14 2.82
N PHE A 313 14.65 18.82 2.07
CA PHE A 313 15.68 19.70 2.63
C PHE A 313 15.38 21.18 2.36
N SER A 314 15.38 22.00 3.41
CA SER A 314 15.26 23.46 3.31
C SER A 314 16.59 24.10 2.84
N ALA A 315 16.61 25.43 2.68
CA ALA A 315 17.84 26.14 2.26
C ALA A 315 18.95 26.11 3.33
N GLY A 316 18.61 25.84 4.59
CA GLY A 316 19.54 25.81 5.73
C GLY A 316 20.28 24.48 5.95
N THR A 317 20.00 23.44 5.16
CA THR A 317 20.62 22.13 5.35
C THR A 317 22.10 22.14 4.95
N ALA A 318 22.99 22.10 5.95
CA ALA A 318 24.44 22.24 5.75
C ALA A 318 25.09 21.09 4.95
N ASN A 319 24.71 19.83 5.22
CA ASN A 319 25.22 18.66 4.49
C ASN A 319 24.09 17.74 4.02
N PRO A 320 23.60 17.92 2.78
CA PRO A 320 22.48 17.13 2.26
C PRO A 320 22.81 15.64 2.09
N ILE A 321 24.08 15.27 1.93
CA ILE A 321 24.50 13.87 1.76
C ILE A 321 24.31 13.12 3.07
N THR A 322 24.90 13.65 4.15
CA THR A 322 24.77 13.06 5.48
C THR A 322 23.32 13.07 5.95
N ALA A 323 22.58 14.17 5.68
CA ALA A 323 21.15 14.24 5.97
C ALA A 323 20.35 13.17 5.20
N THR A 324 20.66 12.93 3.92
CA THR A 324 20.02 11.86 3.12
C THR A 324 20.23 10.49 3.73
N TRP A 325 21.47 10.13 4.08
CA TRP A 325 21.75 8.82 4.69
C TRP A 325 21.12 8.66 6.07
N THR A 326 21.09 9.74 6.84
CA THR A 326 20.48 9.76 8.17
C THR A 326 18.97 9.56 8.07
N GLU A 327 18.30 10.34 7.23
CA GLU A 327 16.85 10.23 7.02
C GLU A 327 16.44 8.90 6.40
N LEU A 328 17.24 8.38 5.47
CA LEU A 328 16.98 7.07 4.87
C LEU A 328 17.08 5.96 5.92
N THR A 329 18.12 5.94 6.76
CA THR A 329 18.29 4.88 7.75
C THR A 329 17.30 4.97 8.91
N LYS A 330 16.87 6.19 9.30
CA LYS A 330 15.87 6.44 10.35
C LYS A 330 14.48 5.92 9.98
N LYS A 331 14.05 6.08 8.73
CA LYS A 331 12.66 5.79 8.30
C LYS A 331 12.40 4.38 7.79
N ILE A 332 13.43 3.54 7.64
CA ILE A 332 13.23 2.16 7.15
C ILE A 332 12.73 1.27 8.28
N ALA A 333 11.54 0.70 8.10
CA ALA A 333 10.93 -0.22 9.04
C ALA A 333 11.70 -1.57 9.09
N PRO A 334 11.65 -2.32 10.20
CA PRO A 334 12.39 -3.58 10.33
C PRO A 334 12.09 -4.61 9.22
N HIS A 335 10.82 -4.75 8.84
CA HIS A 335 10.41 -5.68 7.77
C HIS A 335 10.91 -5.23 6.38
N GLU A 336 11.02 -3.92 6.15
CA GLU A 336 11.61 -3.37 4.92
C GLU A 336 13.10 -3.67 4.84
N LYS A 337 13.84 -3.63 5.97
CA LYS A 337 15.27 -4.01 6.00
C LYS A 337 15.47 -5.45 5.56
N VAL A 338 14.64 -6.37 6.06
CA VAL A 338 14.66 -7.78 5.67
C VAL A 338 14.32 -7.93 4.19
N ALA A 339 13.29 -7.24 3.71
CA ALA A 339 12.89 -7.29 2.30
C ALA A 339 13.99 -6.75 1.36
N VAL A 340 14.65 -5.65 1.72
CA VAL A 340 15.80 -5.09 0.99
C VAL A 340 16.96 -6.09 0.93
N MET A 341 17.27 -6.76 2.05
CA MET A 341 18.31 -7.78 2.09
C MET A 341 17.98 -8.95 1.16
N LEU A 342 16.76 -9.49 1.25
CA LEU A 342 16.30 -10.60 0.39
C LEU A 342 16.30 -10.20 -1.09
N PHE A 343 15.84 -8.99 -1.40
CA PHE A 343 15.85 -8.46 -2.76
C PHE A 343 17.27 -8.26 -3.28
N GLY A 344 18.19 -7.78 -2.45
CA GLY A 344 19.62 -7.65 -2.80
C GLY A 344 20.27 -9.00 -3.12
N VAL A 345 19.98 -10.03 -2.31
CA VAL A 345 20.42 -11.41 -2.58
C VAL A 345 19.82 -11.92 -3.90
N ALA A 346 18.51 -11.74 -4.11
CA ALA A 346 17.85 -12.12 -5.34
C ALA A 346 18.42 -11.39 -6.57
N LEU A 347 18.77 -10.11 -6.43
CA LEU A 347 19.40 -9.31 -7.48
C LEU A 347 20.79 -9.86 -7.84
N LEU A 348 21.61 -10.23 -6.86
CA LEU A 348 22.92 -10.85 -7.10
C LEU A 348 22.77 -12.17 -7.86
N PHE A 349 21.85 -13.04 -7.43
CA PHE A 349 21.56 -14.29 -8.15
C PHE A 349 21.00 -14.04 -9.54
N ALA A 350 20.15 -13.03 -9.73
CA ALA A 350 19.58 -12.67 -11.02
C ALA A 350 20.66 -12.17 -12.00
N ILE A 351 21.59 -11.33 -11.53
CA ILE A 351 22.73 -10.87 -12.33
C ILE A 351 23.62 -12.05 -12.69
N GLY A 352 23.97 -12.89 -11.72
CA GLY A 352 24.75 -14.11 -11.95
C GLY A 352 24.11 -15.03 -12.99
N LEU A 353 22.79 -15.26 -12.88
CA LEU A 353 22.02 -16.06 -13.83
C LEU A 353 22.01 -15.43 -15.23
N ARG A 354 21.87 -14.11 -15.33
CA ARG A 354 21.87 -13.40 -16.63
C ARG A 354 23.22 -13.46 -17.32
N LEU A 355 24.31 -13.41 -16.55
CA LEU A 355 25.68 -13.54 -17.07
C LEU A 355 26.00 -14.99 -17.48
N ALA A 356 25.56 -15.98 -16.68
CA ALA A 356 25.85 -17.39 -16.92
C ALA A 356 24.95 -18.04 -17.99
N ASP A 357 23.68 -17.64 -18.07
CA ASP A 357 22.69 -18.19 -19.01
C ASP A 357 21.95 -17.08 -19.79
N PRO A 358 22.66 -16.31 -20.64
CA PRO A 358 22.05 -15.25 -21.43
C PRO A 358 21.02 -15.80 -22.45
N GLN A 359 21.22 -17.04 -22.92
CA GLN A 359 20.38 -17.68 -23.94
C GLN A 359 19.16 -18.42 -23.39
N GLN A 360 18.92 -18.40 -22.08
CA GLN A 360 17.77 -19.08 -21.44
C GLN A 360 17.75 -20.60 -21.63
N ARG A 361 18.94 -21.21 -21.73
CA ARG A 361 19.11 -22.66 -21.87
C ARG A 361 18.60 -23.43 -20.66
N LEU A 362 18.68 -22.82 -19.47
CA LEU A 362 18.15 -23.44 -18.25
C LEU A 362 16.64 -23.59 -18.31
N GLU A 363 15.93 -22.55 -18.76
CA GLU A 363 14.46 -22.61 -18.89
C GLU A 363 14.02 -23.60 -19.96
N SER A 364 14.70 -23.64 -21.10
CA SER A 364 14.37 -24.61 -22.15
C SER A 364 14.61 -26.04 -21.68
N TRP A 365 15.69 -26.29 -20.93
CA TRP A 365 15.95 -27.60 -20.32
C TRP A 365 14.91 -27.99 -19.26
N LEU A 366 14.50 -27.05 -18.40
CA LEU A 366 13.46 -27.29 -17.41
C LEU A 366 12.14 -27.70 -18.05
N ARG A 367 11.80 -27.09 -19.21
CA ARG A 367 10.56 -27.35 -19.96
C ARG A 367 10.61 -28.62 -20.82
N ALA A 368 11.78 -29.05 -21.28
CA ALA A 368 11.94 -30.20 -22.17
C ALA A 368 11.79 -31.58 -21.49
N ALA A 369 11.23 -31.66 -20.28
CA ALA A 369 11.10 -32.91 -19.53
C ALA A 369 10.06 -33.85 -20.18
N PRO A 370 10.40 -35.11 -20.52
CA PRO A 370 9.39 -36.08 -20.91
C PRO A 370 8.46 -36.39 -19.71
N PRO A 371 7.16 -36.64 -19.95
CA PRO A 371 6.22 -36.96 -18.88
C PRO A 371 6.70 -38.22 -18.14
N ALA A 372 6.84 -38.13 -16.82
CA ALA A 372 7.26 -39.26 -16.01
C ALA A 372 6.18 -40.36 -16.04
N ALA A 373 6.59 -41.63 -16.11
CA ALA A 373 5.65 -42.74 -15.99
C ALA A 373 4.99 -42.71 -14.61
N PRO A 374 3.65 -42.83 -14.50
CA PRO A 374 2.96 -42.70 -13.23
C PRO A 374 3.39 -43.81 -12.27
N GLN A 375 4.15 -43.47 -11.22
CA GLN A 375 4.45 -44.39 -10.13
C GLN A 375 3.28 -44.40 -9.14
N LYS A 376 3.08 -45.52 -8.45
CA LYS A 376 1.90 -45.76 -7.59
C LYS A 376 1.73 -44.73 -6.45
N PHE A 377 2.82 -44.11 -6.02
CA PHE A 377 2.85 -43.04 -5.02
C PHE A 377 3.16 -41.65 -5.60
N ASP A 378 3.49 -41.55 -6.89
CA ASP A 378 3.82 -40.30 -7.57
C ASP A 378 2.61 -39.83 -8.41
N ARG A 379 1.60 -39.29 -7.71
CA ARG A 379 0.44 -38.68 -8.36
C ARG A 379 0.77 -37.25 -8.76
N THR A 380 0.76 -36.98 -10.06
CA THR A 380 0.97 -35.64 -10.60
C THR A 380 -0.24 -34.77 -10.30
N ILE A 381 -0.03 -33.70 -9.53
CA ILE A 381 -1.07 -32.71 -9.27
C ILE A 381 -1.08 -31.71 -10.44
N PRO A 382 -2.23 -31.48 -11.10
CA PRO A 382 -2.29 -30.57 -12.23
C PRO A 382 -1.77 -29.17 -11.90
N GLY A 383 -1.07 -28.57 -12.87
CA GLY A 383 -0.63 -27.17 -12.89
C GLY A 383 -1.60 -26.21 -12.19
N PRO A 384 -2.81 -26.04 -12.74
CA PRO A 384 -3.80 -25.10 -12.25
C PRO A 384 -4.25 -25.35 -10.81
N VAL A 385 -4.33 -26.60 -10.36
CA VAL A 385 -4.74 -26.93 -8.98
C VAL A 385 -3.68 -26.44 -8.00
N LEU A 386 -2.41 -26.73 -8.28
CA LEU A 386 -1.30 -26.21 -7.49
C LEU A 386 -1.25 -24.68 -7.54
N GLY A 387 -1.52 -24.07 -8.70
CA GLY A 387 -1.61 -22.63 -8.84
C GLY A 387 -2.69 -22.00 -7.95
N ALA A 388 -3.88 -22.59 -7.95
CA ALA A 388 -4.98 -22.17 -7.08
C ALA A 388 -4.64 -22.35 -5.59
N ILE A 389 -4.05 -23.48 -5.21
CA ILE A 389 -3.57 -23.72 -3.84
C ILE A 389 -2.55 -22.67 -3.42
N SER A 390 -1.59 -22.33 -4.28
CA SER A 390 -0.59 -21.30 -3.99
C SER A 390 -1.19 -19.91 -3.83
N LEU A 391 -2.18 -19.55 -4.66
CA LEU A 391 -2.90 -18.27 -4.51
C LEU A 391 -3.69 -18.24 -3.20
N VAL A 392 -4.44 -19.31 -2.88
CA VAL A 392 -5.17 -19.42 -1.61
C VAL A 392 -4.21 -19.38 -0.42
N GLY A 393 -3.08 -20.07 -0.50
CA GLY A 393 -2.02 -20.03 0.51
C GLY A 393 -1.46 -18.62 0.71
N LEU A 394 -1.30 -17.85 -0.37
CA LEU A 394 -0.86 -16.46 -0.31
C LEU A 394 -1.92 -15.56 0.36
N VAL A 395 -3.21 -15.79 0.09
CA VAL A 395 -4.30 -15.09 0.78
C VAL A 395 -4.33 -15.44 2.27
N ILE A 396 -4.22 -16.72 2.63
CA ILE A 396 -4.15 -17.15 4.04
C ILE A 396 -2.94 -16.52 4.73
N THR A 397 -1.78 -16.50 4.06
CA THR A 397 -0.56 -15.88 4.59
C THR A 397 -0.73 -14.37 4.73
N SER A 398 -1.43 -13.71 3.80
CA SER A 398 -1.75 -12.28 3.88
C SER A 398 -2.68 -11.98 5.07
N ILE A 399 -3.70 -12.82 5.30
CA ILE A 399 -4.59 -12.70 6.46
C ILE A 399 -3.82 -12.92 7.76
N ALA A 400 -2.98 -13.96 7.84
CA ALA A 400 -2.10 -14.18 8.98
C ALA A 400 -1.13 -13.00 9.19
N GLY A 401 -0.61 -12.43 8.10
CA GLY A 401 0.21 -11.22 8.11
C GLY A 401 -0.52 -10.02 8.71
N CYS A 402 -1.83 -9.88 8.52
CA CYS A 402 -2.63 -8.85 9.19
C CYS A 402 -2.64 -9.06 10.71
N TYR A 403 -2.83 -10.30 11.19
CA TYR A 403 -2.78 -10.60 12.63
C TYR A 403 -1.38 -10.41 13.25
N LEU A 404 -0.32 -10.64 12.48
CA LEU A 404 1.06 -10.39 12.89
C LEU A 404 1.38 -8.90 12.91
N TYR A 405 0.88 -8.13 11.94
CA TYR A 405 1.07 -6.68 11.88
C TYR A 405 0.28 -5.94 12.96
N TYR A 406 -0.89 -6.47 13.34
CA TYR A 406 -1.72 -5.97 14.44
C TYR A 406 -1.67 -6.96 15.62
N PRO A 407 -0.58 -7.00 16.41
CA PRO A 407 -0.40 -7.92 17.52
C PRO A 407 -1.45 -7.70 18.62
N PRO A 408 -1.72 -8.67 19.51
CA PRO A 408 -2.77 -8.54 20.51
C PRO A 408 -2.56 -7.32 21.45
N PRO A 409 -3.64 -6.74 22.01
CA PRO A 409 -3.55 -5.49 22.78
C PRO A 409 -2.50 -5.50 23.89
N HIS A 410 -2.28 -6.64 24.58
CA HIS A 410 -1.29 -6.74 25.64
C HIS A 410 0.16 -6.57 25.14
N GLU A 411 0.52 -7.16 23.99
CA GLU A 411 1.82 -6.97 23.34
C GLU A 411 2.00 -5.51 22.88
N ILE A 412 0.94 -4.91 22.31
CA ILE A 412 0.94 -3.49 21.94
C ILE A 412 1.24 -2.61 23.16
N PHE A 413 0.59 -2.87 24.31
CA PHE A 413 0.85 -2.11 25.53
C PHE A 413 2.24 -2.33 26.13
N GLU A 414 2.89 -3.47 25.87
CA GLU A 414 4.29 -3.70 26.24
C GLU A 414 5.23 -2.82 25.42
N GLU A 415 5.05 -2.77 24.11
CA GLU A 415 5.83 -1.90 23.21
C GLU A 415 5.57 -0.42 23.52
N MET A 416 4.29 -0.03 23.65
CA MET A 416 3.90 1.34 24.02
C MET A 416 4.50 1.77 25.36
N ARG A 417 4.78 0.84 26.29
CA ARG A 417 5.40 1.18 27.59
C ARG A 417 6.84 1.67 27.41
N ALA A 418 7.61 1.01 26.56
CA ALA A 418 8.98 1.43 26.25
C ALA A 418 8.96 2.79 25.53
N ILE A 419 8.09 2.95 24.54
CA ILE A 419 7.92 4.21 23.81
C ILE A 419 7.52 5.36 24.74
N ASN A 420 6.57 5.11 25.65
CA ASN A 420 6.13 6.11 26.63
C ASN A 420 7.29 6.65 27.49
N ALA A 421 8.24 5.79 27.86
CA ALA A 421 9.41 6.21 28.63
C ALA A 421 10.31 7.14 27.82
N GLU A 422 10.56 6.82 26.55
CA GLU A 422 11.38 7.62 25.64
C GLU A 422 10.74 8.97 25.30
N VAL A 423 9.43 9.00 25.04
CA VAL A 423 8.68 10.24 24.78
C VAL A 423 8.71 11.17 26.00
N ILE A 424 8.43 10.63 27.20
CA ILE A 424 8.47 11.42 28.43
C ILE A 424 9.90 11.90 28.73
N TYR A 425 10.90 11.04 28.53
CA TYR A 425 12.31 11.42 28.70
C TYR A 425 12.69 12.57 27.75
N GLY A 426 12.45 12.40 26.45
CA GLY A 426 12.78 13.37 25.42
C GLY A 426 12.14 14.74 25.69
N ALA A 427 10.82 14.75 25.94
CA ALA A 427 10.06 15.96 26.20
C ALA A 427 10.49 16.69 27.48
N ARG A 428 10.75 15.97 28.59
CA ARG A 428 11.09 16.60 29.88
C ARG A 428 12.53 17.08 29.96
N THR A 429 13.44 16.48 29.18
CA THR A 429 14.88 16.79 29.22
C THR A 429 15.35 17.65 28.04
N ALA A 430 14.41 18.13 27.20
CA ALA A 430 14.70 18.89 25.98
C ALA A 430 15.61 18.14 24.97
N HIS A 431 15.56 16.80 24.96
CA HIS A 431 16.14 15.99 23.89
C HIS A 431 15.10 15.89 22.76
N TRP A 432 14.92 16.99 22.03
CA TRP A 432 13.89 17.14 21.00
C TRP A 432 13.96 16.04 19.95
N GLU A 433 15.16 15.68 19.49
CA GLU A 433 15.36 14.62 18.51
C GLU A 433 14.78 13.26 18.96
N VAL A 434 14.86 12.94 20.26
CA VAL A 434 14.31 11.71 20.83
C VAL A 434 12.78 11.77 20.84
N ALA A 435 12.21 12.90 21.27
CA ALA A 435 10.77 13.09 21.30
C ALA A 435 10.16 13.09 19.88
N GLN A 436 10.76 13.85 18.94
CA GLN A 436 10.35 13.89 17.53
C GLN A 436 10.45 12.52 16.84
N HIS A 437 11.37 11.65 17.30
CA HIS A 437 11.45 10.28 16.77
C HIS A 437 10.32 9.39 17.30
N TRP A 438 10.06 9.42 18.61
CA TRP A 438 9.19 8.45 19.27
C TRP A 438 7.72 8.86 19.31
N ILE A 439 7.38 10.15 19.26
CA ILE A 439 6.00 10.63 19.27
C ILE A 439 5.19 10.06 18.08
N PRO A 440 5.67 10.13 16.81
CA PRO A 440 4.93 9.55 15.68
C PRO A 440 4.80 8.02 15.77
N ILE A 441 5.83 7.35 16.29
CA ILE A 441 5.80 5.90 16.51
C ILE A 441 4.74 5.56 17.57
N TYR A 442 4.62 6.39 18.61
CA TYR A 442 3.65 6.19 19.68
C TYR A 442 2.22 6.34 19.18
N ASP A 443 1.98 7.33 18.30
CA ASP A 443 0.69 7.53 17.63
C ASP A 443 0.32 6.31 16.78
N ASP A 444 1.24 5.80 15.96
CA ASP A 444 1.01 4.61 15.12
C ASP A 444 0.65 3.36 15.94
N TRP A 445 1.34 3.11 17.06
CA TRP A 445 1.00 2.00 17.95
C TRP A 445 -0.37 2.18 18.61
N SER A 446 -0.74 3.41 18.97
CA SER A 446 -2.06 3.70 19.53
C SER A 446 -3.19 3.46 18.53
N ARG A 447 -2.94 3.68 17.24
CA ARG A 447 -3.89 3.37 16.15
C ARG A 447 -3.97 1.87 15.89
N LYS A 448 -2.82 1.19 15.86
CA LYS A 448 -2.75 -0.28 15.75
C LYS A 448 -3.51 -1.00 16.86
N LEU A 449 -3.58 -0.43 18.06
CA LEU A 449 -4.35 -0.96 19.17
C LEU A 449 -5.84 -1.12 18.83
N GLU A 450 -6.43 -0.11 18.21
CA GLU A 450 -7.85 -0.14 17.83
C GLU A 450 -8.11 -1.17 16.73
N VAL A 451 -7.21 -1.27 15.74
CA VAL A 451 -7.31 -2.29 14.67
C VAL A 451 -7.16 -3.68 15.24
N SER A 452 -6.20 -3.85 16.15
CA SER A 452 -5.92 -5.12 16.82
C SER A 452 -7.12 -5.62 17.61
N GLN A 453 -7.81 -4.72 18.30
CA GLN A 453 -9.03 -5.01 19.03
C GLN A 453 -10.13 -5.42 18.06
N PHE A 454 -10.43 -4.59 17.05
CA PHE A 454 -11.46 -4.88 16.04
C PHE A 454 -11.25 -6.24 15.36
N LEU A 455 -10.02 -6.57 14.99
CA LEU A 455 -9.68 -7.84 14.32
C LEU A 455 -10.00 -9.07 15.18
N ARG A 456 -9.97 -8.94 16.52
CA ARG A 456 -10.12 -10.06 17.47
C ARG A 456 -11.51 -10.14 18.09
N SER A 457 -12.12 -9.00 18.43
CA SER A 457 -13.47 -8.95 19.03
C SER A 457 -14.58 -8.65 18.02
N GLY A 458 -14.26 -8.18 16.81
CA GLY A 458 -15.24 -7.76 15.80
C GLY A 458 -15.83 -6.36 16.02
N GLU A 459 -15.52 -5.73 17.15
CA GLU A 459 -15.97 -4.39 17.53
C GLU A 459 -14.92 -3.71 18.42
N VAL A 460 -14.89 -2.38 18.39
CA VAL A 460 -14.14 -1.55 19.36
C VAL A 460 -15.16 -0.81 20.20
N GLU A 461 -15.15 -1.03 21.51
CA GLU A 461 -16.12 -0.39 22.41
C GLU A 461 -15.95 1.14 22.33
N PRO A 462 -17.03 1.95 22.27
CA PRO A 462 -16.93 3.41 22.20
C PRO A 462 -16.06 3.99 23.31
N TYR A 463 -16.11 3.40 24.50
CA TYR A 463 -15.26 3.79 25.62
C TYR A 463 -13.76 3.71 25.30
N HIS A 464 -13.32 2.65 24.61
CA HIS A 464 -11.93 2.49 24.18
C HIS A 464 -11.53 3.50 23.11
N GLN A 465 -12.41 3.75 22.14
CA GLN A 465 -12.17 4.74 21.08
C GLN A 465 -11.99 6.15 21.67
N TYR A 466 -12.87 6.56 22.61
CA TYR A 466 -12.74 7.86 23.28
C TYR A 466 -11.44 7.98 24.08
N LYS A 467 -11.01 6.92 24.79
CA LYS A 467 -9.73 6.93 25.50
C LYS A 467 -8.55 7.04 24.53
N GLY A 468 -8.63 6.37 23.38
CA GLY A 468 -7.62 6.44 22.32
C GLY A 468 -7.52 7.85 21.73
N GLN A 469 -8.65 8.48 21.41
CA GLN A 469 -8.72 9.85 20.90
C GLN A 469 -8.11 10.85 21.87
N VAL A 470 -8.52 10.83 23.15
CA VAL A 470 -7.95 11.73 24.18
C VAL A 470 -6.44 11.52 24.36
N PHE A 471 -5.96 10.28 24.25
CA PHE A 471 -4.53 10.00 24.29
C PHE A 471 -3.80 10.64 23.10
N ARG A 472 -4.32 10.45 21.88
CA ARG A 472 -3.73 10.99 20.63
C ARG A 472 -3.76 12.51 20.58
N GLU A 473 -4.84 13.14 21.04
CA GLU A 473 -4.94 14.60 21.11
C GLU A 473 -3.84 15.20 22.01
N TYR A 474 -3.58 14.62 23.18
CA TYR A 474 -2.47 15.09 24.02
C TYR A 474 -1.10 14.80 23.41
N LEU A 475 -0.98 13.72 22.66
CA LEU A 475 0.25 13.34 21.99
C LEU A 475 0.58 14.29 20.83
N GLU A 476 -0.41 14.67 20.02
CA GLU A 476 -0.31 15.66 18.95
C GLU A 476 0.03 17.05 19.50
N ARG A 477 -0.63 17.49 20.57
CA ARG A 477 -0.26 18.74 21.24
C ARG A 477 1.19 18.71 21.75
N LEU A 478 1.63 17.56 22.26
CA LEU A 478 3.02 17.37 22.69
C LEU A 478 3.98 17.44 21.50
N GLU A 479 3.60 16.90 20.34
CA GLU A 479 4.35 17.00 19.10
C GLU A 479 4.62 18.46 18.74
N HIS A 480 3.57 19.30 18.68
CA HIS A 480 3.73 20.73 18.39
C HIS A 480 4.63 21.44 19.40
N ALA A 481 4.47 21.18 20.70
CA ALA A 481 5.35 21.76 21.71
C ALA A 481 6.82 21.34 21.55
N VAL A 482 7.06 20.12 21.06
CA VAL A 482 8.40 19.60 20.78
C VAL A 482 8.98 20.15 19.48
N GLU A 483 8.15 20.42 18.48
CA GLU A 483 8.53 21.08 17.22
C GLU A 483 8.90 22.55 17.44
N ASP A 484 8.13 23.24 18.28
CA ASP A 484 8.37 24.64 18.68
C ASP A 484 9.51 24.78 19.72
N GLU A 485 10.08 23.67 20.17
CA GLU A 485 11.10 23.60 21.23
C GLU A 485 10.67 24.28 22.56
N ASP A 486 9.36 24.29 22.85
CA ASP A 486 8.78 24.85 24.08
C ASP A 486 8.89 23.85 25.24
N GLN A 487 9.92 24.06 26.08
CA GLN A 487 10.22 23.18 27.20
C GLN A 487 9.18 23.17 28.32
N GLU A 488 8.54 24.30 28.63
CA GLU A 488 7.55 24.33 29.69
C GLU A 488 6.28 23.59 29.24
N LEU A 489 5.82 23.88 28.03
CA LEU A 489 4.64 23.25 27.45
C LEU A 489 4.86 21.75 27.21
N ALA A 490 6.02 21.34 26.68
CA ALA A 490 6.35 19.92 26.48
C ALA A 490 6.40 19.14 27.80
N LYS A 491 6.88 19.74 28.88
CA LYS A 491 6.90 19.12 30.22
C LYS A 491 5.50 18.95 30.81
N GLU A 492 4.62 19.93 30.61
CA GLU A 492 3.22 19.82 31.02
C GLU A 492 2.50 18.72 30.21
N LEU A 493 2.61 18.78 28.89
CA LEU A 493 1.92 17.87 27.97
C LEU A 493 2.42 16.43 28.11
N SER A 494 3.72 16.20 28.30
CA SER A 494 4.26 14.84 28.57
C SER A 494 3.66 14.20 29.82
N SER A 495 3.32 15.00 30.84
CA SER A 495 2.61 14.51 32.02
C SER A 495 1.16 14.12 31.70
N LYS A 496 0.48 14.88 30.85
CA LYS A 496 -0.88 14.57 30.37
C LYS A 496 -0.89 13.31 29.50
N VAL A 497 0.09 13.15 28.61
CA VAL A 497 0.30 11.95 27.78
C VAL A 497 0.53 10.71 28.65
N GLY A 498 1.40 10.77 29.65
CA GLY A 498 1.63 9.64 30.56
C GLY A 498 0.37 9.24 31.34
N ALA A 499 -0.43 10.23 31.78
CA ALA A 499 -1.69 9.99 32.48
C ALA A 499 -2.77 9.41 31.54
N SER A 500 -2.92 9.92 30.32
CA SER A 500 -3.87 9.40 29.33
C SER A 500 -3.49 7.98 28.89
N TYR A 501 -2.20 7.69 28.68
CA TYR A 501 -1.70 6.34 28.40
C TYR A 501 -2.07 5.36 29.51
N THR A 502 -1.86 5.73 30.77
CA THR A 502 -2.18 4.86 31.90
C THR A 502 -3.68 4.52 31.94
N ARG A 503 -4.54 5.52 31.67
CA ARG A 503 -5.99 5.33 31.60
C ARG A 503 -6.41 4.47 30.42
N LEU A 504 -5.79 4.65 29.26
CA LEU A 504 -6.01 3.85 28.06
C LEU A 504 -5.59 2.40 28.31
N ARG A 505 -4.39 2.16 28.83
CA ARG A 505 -3.93 0.81 29.17
C ARG A 505 -4.86 0.11 30.16
N LYS A 506 -5.34 0.85 31.17
CA LYS A 506 -6.27 0.32 32.17
C LYS A 506 -7.60 -0.11 31.54
N SER A 507 -8.13 0.65 30.56
CA SER A 507 -9.42 0.32 29.94
C SER A 507 -9.42 -0.98 29.13
N TYR A 508 -8.26 -1.42 28.65
CA TYR A 508 -8.12 -2.65 27.86
C TYR A 508 -7.69 -3.87 28.69
N LEU A 509 -6.92 -3.67 29.76
CA LEU A 509 -6.31 -4.77 30.53
C LEU A 509 -7.04 -5.10 31.82
N GLU A 510 -7.86 -4.18 32.35
CA GLU A 510 -8.71 -4.47 33.51
C GLU A 510 -10.15 -4.67 33.04
N PRO A 511 -10.86 -5.71 33.50
CA PRO A 511 -12.27 -5.88 33.19
C PRO A 511 -13.01 -4.63 33.67
N VAL A 512 -13.72 -3.97 32.75
CA VAL A 512 -14.61 -2.85 33.08
C VAL A 512 -15.56 -3.38 34.16
N PRO A 513 -15.64 -2.76 35.36
CA PRO A 513 -16.71 -3.11 36.27
C PRO A 513 -18.02 -2.78 35.54
N LEU A 514 -18.78 -3.81 35.17
CA LEU A 514 -20.16 -3.67 34.72
C LEU A 514 -20.82 -2.68 35.66
N SER A 515 -21.25 -1.54 35.11
CA SER A 515 -22.02 -0.56 35.88
C SER A 515 -23.17 -1.31 36.57
N PRO A 516 -23.35 -1.21 37.91
CA PRO A 516 -24.40 -1.94 38.62
C PRO A 516 -25.81 -1.35 38.38
N ALA A 517 -26.09 -0.81 37.19
CA ALA A 517 -27.30 -0.05 36.90
C ALA A 517 -28.27 -0.73 35.92
N ILE A 518 -28.08 -2.01 35.54
CA ILE A 518 -29.05 -2.74 34.70
C ILE A 518 -29.31 -4.15 35.26
N ASN A 519 -29.66 -4.25 36.54
CA ASN A 519 -30.27 -5.45 37.13
C ASN A 519 -31.40 -5.12 38.14
N ALA A 520 -31.94 -3.90 38.09
CA ALA A 520 -33.01 -3.46 39.00
C ALA A 520 -34.38 -3.28 38.32
N VAL A 521 -34.63 -3.91 37.17
CA VAL A 521 -35.94 -3.88 36.50
C VAL A 521 -36.32 -5.23 35.93
N ASN A 522 -36.13 -6.31 36.69
CA ASN A 522 -36.81 -7.60 36.46
C ASN A 522 -36.67 -8.48 37.70
N ASP A 523 -37.45 -8.18 38.72
CA ASP A 523 -38.05 -9.21 39.58
C ASP A 523 -39.48 -8.74 39.91
N PRO A 524 -40.49 -9.63 39.82
CA PRO A 524 -41.92 -9.28 39.70
C PRO A 524 -42.58 -8.68 40.94
#